data_AF-A0A9D6Z247-F1
#
_entry.id   AF-A0A9D6Z247-F1
#
_cell.length_a   1.000
_cell.length_b   1.000
_cell.length_c   1.000
_cell.angle_alpha   90.00
_cell.angle_beta   90.00
_cell.angle_gamma   90.00
#
_symmetry.space_group_name_H-M   'P 1'
#
loop_
_entity.id
_entity.type
_entity.pdbx_description
1 polymer ?
#
loop_
_entity_poly.entity_id
_entity_poly.type
_entity_poly.pdbx_seq_one_letter_code
_entity_poly.pdbx_strand_id
1 'polypeptide(L)'
;MSVQDPWKPFLEVMEAPWEKALQWKTANNGKIIGHLLPDVPEEILHAAGALPVAIEGAGVQVSRAQAHIPGYTCTHAMGALELGLKGDLKALDGMVIPYVCDTTRNLFHIWDACFPQIKNEFLRLPKRMNHAAAREYLRAEFGRLFQWAGQLTGLQAGSEELASSVKLYDKSRARLRHAYLKHQEQPSLWTAERVGLLIASALRAPREDHLAWMDSLPWDEKTSDGPGARIPVYVRGKVWDPPGILNLLDSLGMLVVRDEIVTGFRGIEFDAGSDGDPLDALVERHFSTLPYPGYHLDPNQAVTGFVERVRASGAQGVIFLNPKFCEAAGFDTPDFNKALTDAKIPSLILETSARGASPDQVRLRLEAFGEMISGDLP
;
A
#
# COMPACT_ATOMS: atom_id res chain seq x y z
N MET A 1 -22.31 23.37 -18.89
CA MET A 1 -22.39 22.05 -18.24
C MET A 1 -21.50 22.13 -17.02
N SER A 2 -22.01 21.83 -15.82
CA SER A 2 -21.17 21.75 -14.62
C SER A 2 -20.05 20.76 -14.92
N VAL A 3 -18.80 21.23 -15.02
CA VAL A 3 -17.65 20.34 -15.18
C VAL A 3 -17.55 19.59 -13.86
N GLN A 4 -17.98 18.33 -13.88
CA GLN A 4 -17.88 17.45 -12.73
C GLN A 4 -16.40 17.30 -12.40
N ASP A 5 -16.02 17.57 -11.15
CA ASP A 5 -14.64 17.45 -10.68
C ASP A 5 -14.10 16.04 -11.02
N PRO A 6 -13.06 15.92 -11.87
CA PRO A 6 -12.57 14.62 -12.32
C PRO A 6 -11.95 13.78 -11.19
N TRP A 7 -11.62 14.39 -10.04
CA TRP A 7 -11.09 13.70 -8.86
C TRP A 7 -12.17 13.06 -7.99
N LYS A 8 -13.43 13.48 -8.17
CA LYS A 8 -14.56 13.08 -7.32
C LYS A 8 -14.75 11.56 -7.18
N PRO A 9 -14.68 10.72 -8.24
CA PRO A 9 -14.87 9.28 -8.09
C PRO A 9 -13.86 8.62 -7.14
N PHE A 10 -12.63 9.12 -7.11
CA PHE A 10 -11.57 8.59 -6.25
C PHE A 10 -11.80 8.98 -4.78
N LEU A 11 -12.26 10.22 -4.54
CA LEU A 11 -12.64 10.69 -3.21
C LEU A 11 -13.80 9.87 -2.64
N GLU A 12 -14.84 9.63 -3.44
CA GLU A 12 -16.02 8.84 -3.03
C GLU A 12 -15.63 7.41 -2.61
N VAL A 13 -14.66 6.79 -3.30
CA VAL A 13 -14.13 5.47 -2.91
C VAL A 13 -13.45 5.52 -1.55
N MET A 14 -12.73 6.59 -1.23
CA MET A 14 -12.02 6.69 0.05
C MET A 14 -12.94 7.10 1.20
N GLU A 15 -13.98 7.89 0.95
CA GLU A 15 -14.99 8.28 1.94
C GLU A 15 -15.93 7.11 2.30
N ALA A 16 -16.32 6.30 1.32
CA ALA A 16 -17.26 5.20 1.50
C ALA A 16 -16.82 3.90 0.79
N PRO A 17 -15.65 3.32 1.15
CA PRO A 17 -15.08 2.18 0.42
C PRO A 17 -15.98 0.95 0.42
N TRP A 18 -16.68 0.70 1.52
CA TRP A 18 -17.57 -0.46 1.67
C TRP A 18 -18.86 -0.33 0.87
N GLU A 19 -19.37 0.90 0.70
CA GLU A 19 -20.57 1.15 -0.08
C GLU A 19 -20.31 0.89 -1.56
N LYS A 20 -19.17 1.35 -2.08
CA LYS A 20 -18.78 1.09 -3.48
C LYS A 20 -18.62 -0.40 -3.76
N ALA A 21 -17.94 -1.12 -2.86
CA ALA A 21 -17.78 -2.56 -2.99
C ALA A 21 -19.14 -3.29 -2.95
N LEU A 22 -20.06 -2.85 -2.08
CA LEU A 22 -21.42 -3.40 -2.01
C LEU A 22 -22.23 -3.13 -3.29
N GLN A 23 -22.15 -1.92 -3.84
CA GLN A 23 -22.79 -1.58 -5.12
C GLN A 23 -22.29 -2.50 -6.25
N TRP A 24 -20.97 -2.70 -6.35
CA TRP A 24 -20.39 -3.62 -7.31
C TRP A 24 -20.89 -5.05 -7.10
N LYS A 25 -20.92 -5.52 -5.85
CA LYS A 25 -21.41 -6.87 -5.50
C LYS A 25 -22.85 -7.07 -5.92
N THR A 26 -23.73 -6.10 -5.66
CA THR A 26 -25.14 -6.16 -6.07
C THR A 26 -25.29 -6.12 -7.59
N ALA A 27 -24.54 -5.28 -8.29
CA ALA A 27 -24.64 -5.14 -9.75
C ALA A 27 -24.14 -6.38 -10.51
N ASN A 28 -23.10 -7.04 -10.00
CA ASN A 28 -22.45 -8.16 -10.68
C ASN A 28 -22.82 -9.54 -10.12
N ASN A 29 -23.61 -9.57 -9.04
CA ASN A 29 -23.84 -10.78 -8.24
C ASN A 29 -22.50 -11.47 -7.85
N GLY A 30 -21.47 -10.65 -7.63
CA GLY A 30 -20.09 -11.09 -7.43
C GLY A 30 -19.75 -11.37 -5.96
N LYS A 31 -18.50 -11.75 -5.72
CA LYS A 31 -17.94 -11.92 -4.37
C LYS A 31 -16.95 -10.82 -4.06
N ILE A 32 -16.92 -10.34 -2.83
CA ILE A 32 -15.90 -9.39 -2.37
C ILE A 32 -14.92 -10.17 -1.50
N ILE A 33 -13.64 -10.11 -1.86
CA ILE A 33 -12.56 -10.68 -1.07
C ILE A 33 -11.74 -9.52 -0.51
N GLY A 34 -11.86 -9.30 0.79
CA GLY A 34 -11.01 -8.35 1.49
C GLY A 34 -9.59 -8.91 1.60
N HIS A 35 -8.58 -8.06 1.61
CA HIS A 35 -7.23 -8.50 1.91
C HIS A 35 -6.47 -7.48 2.75
N LEU A 36 -5.67 -7.96 3.69
CA LEU A 36 -4.72 -7.10 4.37
C LEU A 36 -3.51 -6.84 3.49
N LEU A 37 -2.84 -5.73 3.77
CA LEU A 37 -1.55 -5.40 3.16
C LEU A 37 -0.41 -6.08 3.94
N PRO A 38 0.72 -6.37 3.28
CA PRO A 38 1.08 -6.12 1.87
C PRO A 38 1.06 -7.40 1.00
N ASP A 39 1.35 -7.21 -0.29
CA ASP A 39 1.82 -8.26 -1.23
C ASP A 39 0.85 -9.41 -1.51
N VAL A 40 -0.45 -9.20 -1.28
CA VAL A 40 -1.50 -10.07 -1.82
C VAL A 40 -1.67 -9.79 -3.32
N PRO A 41 -1.59 -10.79 -4.21
CA PRO A 41 -1.76 -10.61 -5.65
C PRO A 41 -3.25 -10.42 -5.99
N GLU A 42 -3.70 -9.16 -6.07
CA GLU A 42 -5.08 -8.79 -6.42
C GLU A 42 -5.52 -9.42 -7.76
N GLU A 43 -4.58 -9.63 -8.68
CA GLU A 43 -4.80 -10.26 -9.98
C GLU A 43 -5.42 -11.66 -9.84
N ILE A 44 -5.01 -12.42 -8.83
CA ILE A 44 -5.50 -13.78 -8.59
C ILE A 44 -6.96 -13.76 -8.12
N LEU A 45 -7.28 -12.84 -7.21
CA LEU A 45 -8.63 -12.68 -6.67
C LEU A 45 -9.58 -12.17 -7.76
N HIS A 46 -9.11 -11.21 -8.55
CA HIS A 46 -9.83 -10.67 -9.69
C HIS A 46 -10.08 -11.72 -10.78
N ALA A 47 -9.06 -12.49 -11.17
CA ALA A 47 -9.21 -13.56 -12.15
C ALA A 47 -10.19 -14.65 -11.71
N ALA A 48 -10.28 -14.89 -10.40
CA ALA A 48 -11.26 -15.80 -9.81
C ALA A 48 -12.69 -15.22 -9.77
N GLY A 49 -12.94 -14.02 -10.29
CA GLY A 49 -14.27 -13.41 -10.35
C GLY A 49 -14.69 -12.68 -9.08
N ALA A 50 -13.74 -12.33 -8.20
CA ALA A 50 -14.01 -11.51 -7.03
C ALA A 50 -13.53 -10.07 -7.21
N LEU A 51 -14.13 -9.14 -6.46
CA LEU A 51 -13.57 -7.81 -6.26
C LEU A 51 -12.58 -7.87 -5.08
N PRO A 52 -11.26 -7.71 -5.32
CA PRO A 52 -10.31 -7.50 -4.24
C PRO A 52 -10.51 -6.12 -3.62
N VAL A 53 -10.50 -6.06 -2.28
CA VAL A 53 -10.57 -4.78 -1.54
C VAL A 53 -9.54 -4.76 -0.41
N ALA A 54 -8.60 -3.83 -0.46
CA ALA A 54 -7.57 -3.67 0.55
C ALA A 54 -8.13 -3.11 1.87
N ILE A 55 -7.68 -3.72 2.97
CA ILE A 55 -7.99 -3.32 4.34
C ILE A 55 -6.69 -2.90 5.03
N GLU A 56 -6.57 -1.60 5.29
CA GLU A 56 -5.37 -1.02 5.90
C GLU A 56 -5.42 -0.95 7.42
N GLY A 57 -6.55 -0.49 7.98
CA GLY A 57 -6.81 -0.38 9.41
C GLY A 57 -6.05 0.72 10.18
N ALA A 58 -4.94 1.26 9.65
CA ALA A 58 -4.01 2.11 10.42
C ALA A 58 -4.67 3.34 11.07
N GLY A 59 -5.53 4.05 10.33
CA GLY A 59 -6.24 5.24 10.79
C GLY A 59 -7.55 4.99 11.57
N VAL A 60 -7.90 3.73 11.83
CA VAL A 60 -9.17 3.38 12.47
C VAL A 60 -9.08 3.58 13.98
N GLN A 61 -10.03 4.33 14.55
CA GLN A 61 -10.19 4.46 16.00
C GLN A 61 -10.64 3.12 16.60
N VAL A 62 -9.78 2.56 17.46
CA VAL A 62 -9.93 1.23 18.05
C VAL A 62 -10.63 1.30 19.41
N SER A 63 -11.59 0.41 19.63
CA SER A 63 -12.28 0.22 20.92
C SER A 63 -12.56 -1.26 21.17
N ARG A 64 -13.34 -1.92 20.31
CA ARG A 64 -13.75 -3.32 20.47
C ARG A 64 -12.57 -4.30 20.35
N ALA A 65 -11.61 -4.03 19.46
CA ALA A 65 -10.50 -4.95 19.21
C ALA A 65 -9.59 -5.16 20.43
N GLN A 66 -9.58 -4.24 21.41
CA GLN A 66 -8.77 -4.36 22.63
C GLN A 66 -9.21 -5.52 23.55
N ALA A 67 -10.45 -6.00 23.39
CA ALA A 67 -10.93 -7.18 24.11
C ALA A 67 -10.38 -8.50 23.52
N HIS A 68 -9.80 -8.47 22.32
CA HIS A 68 -9.38 -9.65 21.56
C HIS A 68 -7.87 -9.70 21.31
N ILE A 69 -7.22 -8.53 21.27
CA ILE A 69 -5.81 -8.38 20.90
C ILE A 69 -5.09 -7.51 21.93
N PRO A 70 -3.84 -7.84 22.33
CA PRO A 70 -3.08 -7.05 23.28
C PRO A 70 -2.89 -5.59 22.84
N GLY A 71 -2.92 -4.67 23.82
CA GLY A 71 -2.82 -3.21 23.57
C GLY A 71 -1.53 -2.76 22.89
N TYR A 72 -0.48 -3.58 22.92
CA TYR A 72 0.81 -3.39 22.26
C TYR A 72 0.87 -4.00 20.84
N THR A 73 -0.27 -4.18 20.17
CA THR A 73 -0.31 -4.62 18.78
C THR A 73 -0.25 -3.43 17.83
N CYS A 74 0.23 -3.60 16.59
CA CYS A 74 0.24 -2.50 15.62
C CYS A 74 -1.18 -2.04 15.22
N THR A 75 -1.33 -0.74 14.94
CA THR A 75 -2.61 -0.08 14.63
C THR A 75 -3.32 -0.69 13.42
N HIS A 76 -2.56 -1.17 12.43
CA HIS A 76 -3.09 -1.86 11.26
C HIS A 76 -3.95 -3.07 11.60
N ALA A 77 -3.40 -4.01 12.37
CA ALA A 77 -4.08 -5.24 12.73
C ALA A 77 -5.27 -4.97 13.65
N MET A 78 -5.10 -4.06 14.62
CA MET A 78 -6.18 -3.70 15.52
C MET A 78 -7.31 -2.97 14.80
N GLY A 79 -6.99 -2.07 13.87
CA GLY A 79 -7.98 -1.35 13.08
C GLY A 79 -8.71 -2.25 12.09
N ALA A 80 -8.02 -3.20 11.46
CA ALA A 80 -8.66 -4.20 10.62
C ALA A 80 -9.68 -5.05 11.41
N LEU A 81 -9.29 -5.53 12.60
CA LEU A 81 -10.21 -6.23 13.49
C LEU A 81 -11.37 -5.34 13.95
N GLU A 82 -11.10 -4.06 14.27
CA GLU A 82 -12.13 -3.10 14.68
C GLU A 82 -13.20 -2.90 13.60
N LEU A 83 -12.80 -2.74 12.33
CA LEU A 83 -13.73 -2.64 11.19
C LEU A 83 -14.64 -3.88 11.10
N GLY A 84 -14.06 -5.07 11.30
CA GLY A 84 -14.83 -6.32 11.36
C GLY A 84 -15.82 -6.33 12.52
N LEU A 85 -15.36 -6.00 13.73
CA LEU A 85 -16.17 -6.01 14.95
C LEU A 85 -17.27 -4.94 14.96
N LYS A 86 -17.08 -3.82 14.25
CA LYS A 86 -18.12 -2.79 14.03
C LYS A 86 -19.18 -3.21 13.02
N GLY A 87 -18.87 -4.22 12.18
CA GLY A 87 -19.75 -4.71 11.13
C GLY A 87 -19.54 -4.02 9.78
N ASP A 88 -18.50 -3.19 9.64
CA ASP A 88 -18.18 -2.48 8.40
C ASP A 88 -17.77 -3.47 7.29
N LEU A 89 -17.18 -4.61 7.68
CA LEU A 89 -16.70 -5.65 6.78
C LEU A 89 -17.71 -6.80 6.56
N LYS A 90 -18.97 -6.64 6.95
CA LYS A 90 -20.01 -7.69 6.82
C LYS A 90 -20.32 -8.11 5.38
N ALA A 91 -19.97 -7.26 4.40
CA ALA A 91 -20.22 -7.52 2.99
C ALA A 91 -19.20 -8.47 2.36
N LEU A 92 -18.07 -8.72 3.02
CA LEU A 92 -17.02 -9.62 2.53
C LEU A 92 -17.51 -11.07 2.51
N ASP A 93 -17.20 -11.77 1.43
CA ASP A 93 -17.37 -13.22 1.35
C ASP A 93 -16.08 -13.95 1.74
N GLY A 94 -14.94 -13.29 1.53
CA GLY A 94 -13.60 -13.80 1.82
C GLY A 94 -12.69 -12.75 2.45
N MET A 95 -11.67 -13.23 3.17
CA MET A 95 -10.57 -12.45 3.72
C MET A 95 -9.25 -13.15 3.37
N VAL A 96 -8.26 -12.41 2.88
CA VAL A 96 -6.88 -12.90 2.72
C VAL A 96 -5.97 -12.15 3.67
N ILE A 97 -5.31 -12.89 4.57
CA ILE A 97 -4.33 -12.35 5.51
C ILE A 97 -2.95 -12.85 5.10
N PRO A 98 -2.04 -11.98 4.60
CA PRO A 98 -0.70 -12.37 4.26
C PRO A 98 0.15 -12.59 5.52
N TYR A 99 0.92 -13.66 5.55
CA TYR A 99 1.85 -13.94 6.63
C TYR A 99 3.09 -13.06 6.53
N VAL A 100 3.00 -11.84 7.05
CA VAL A 100 4.14 -10.90 7.04
C VAL A 100 4.85 -10.79 8.39
N CYS A 101 4.12 -10.87 9.49
CA CYS A 101 4.67 -10.87 10.84
C CYS A 101 3.83 -11.73 11.79
N ASP A 102 4.28 -11.85 13.04
CA ASP A 102 3.57 -12.60 14.09
C ASP A 102 2.19 -12.01 14.39
N THR A 103 2.02 -10.68 14.29
CA THR A 103 0.71 -10.05 14.42
C THR A 103 -0.28 -10.58 13.37
N THR A 104 0.10 -10.61 12.08
CA THR A 104 -0.81 -11.09 11.02
C THR A 104 -1.06 -12.59 11.12
N ARG A 105 -0.08 -13.38 11.59
CA ARG A 105 -0.26 -14.81 11.88
C ARG A 105 -1.33 -15.03 12.95
N ASN A 106 -1.25 -14.32 14.06
CA ASN A 106 -2.21 -14.46 15.15
C ASN A 106 -3.57 -13.86 14.78
N LEU A 107 -3.57 -12.74 14.04
CA LEU A 107 -4.81 -12.11 13.56
C LEU A 107 -5.61 -13.07 12.66
N PHE A 108 -4.97 -13.90 11.85
CA PHE A 108 -5.66 -14.92 11.05
C PHE A 108 -6.55 -15.83 11.93
N HIS A 109 -6.00 -16.37 13.02
CA HIS A 109 -6.76 -17.23 13.93
C HIS A 109 -7.84 -16.48 14.72
N ILE A 110 -7.56 -15.24 15.13
CA ILE A 110 -8.54 -14.39 15.81
C ILE A 110 -9.69 -14.04 14.86
N TRP A 111 -9.38 -13.76 13.60
CA TRP A 111 -10.37 -13.47 12.57
C TRP A 111 -11.32 -14.65 12.36
N ASP A 112 -10.81 -15.87 12.25
CA ASP A 112 -11.63 -17.09 12.16
C ASP A 112 -12.58 -17.26 13.34
N ALA A 113 -12.09 -16.98 14.55
CA ALA A 113 -12.88 -17.09 15.77
C ALA A 113 -13.98 -16.01 15.85
N CYS A 114 -13.67 -14.78 15.42
CA CYS A 114 -14.60 -13.65 15.46
C CYS A 114 -15.62 -13.67 14.31
N PHE A 115 -15.25 -14.18 13.14
CA PHE A 115 -16.05 -14.11 11.91
C PHE A 115 -16.12 -15.44 11.17
N PRO A 116 -16.59 -16.54 11.79
CA PRO A 116 -16.61 -17.87 11.19
C PRO A 116 -17.45 -17.96 9.89
N GLN A 117 -18.31 -16.98 9.65
CA GLN A 117 -19.12 -16.83 8.43
C GLN A 117 -18.35 -16.26 7.23
N ILE A 118 -17.24 -15.54 7.46
CA ILE A 118 -16.40 -14.98 6.40
C ILE A 118 -15.26 -15.96 6.15
N LYS A 119 -15.16 -16.51 4.92
CA LYS A 119 -14.06 -17.44 4.61
C LYS A 119 -12.74 -16.70 4.72
N ASN A 120 -11.75 -17.32 5.34
CA ASN A 120 -10.46 -16.69 5.57
C ASN A 120 -9.35 -17.55 4.99
N GLU A 121 -8.34 -16.91 4.41
CA GLU A 121 -7.23 -17.56 3.76
C GLU A 121 -5.91 -16.94 4.18
N PHE A 122 -4.95 -17.81 4.53
CA PHE A 122 -3.64 -17.39 5.01
C PHE A 122 -2.63 -17.49 3.88
N LEU A 123 -2.29 -16.35 3.27
CA LEU A 123 -1.30 -16.30 2.20
C LEU A 123 0.11 -16.39 2.80
N ARG A 124 0.81 -17.49 2.53
CA ARG A 124 2.16 -17.71 3.06
C ARG A 124 3.20 -17.23 2.06
N LEU A 125 3.87 -16.14 2.40
CA LEU A 125 4.92 -15.55 1.57
C LEU A 125 6.29 -16.11 2.00
N PRO A 126 7.21 -16.40 1.05
CA PRO A 126 8.53 -16.94 1.37
C PRO A 126 9.32 -15.95 2.21
N LYS A 127 9.75 -16.33 3.41
CA LYS A 127 10.58 -15.45 4.25
C LYS A 127 12.00 -15.32 3.76
N ARG A 128 12.56 -16.39 3.19
CA ARG A 128 13.92 -16.41 2.67
C ARG A 128 13.91 -16.26 1.15
N MET A 129 13.90 -15.01 0.70
CA MET A 129 13.76 -14.66 -0.72
C MET A 129 14.93 -15.16 -1.59
N ASN A 130 16.12 -15.29 -1.02
CA ASN A 130 17.30 -15.77 -1.74
C ASN A 130 17.43 -17.31 -1.81
N HIS A 131 16.47 -18.06 -1.28
CA HIS A 131 16.50 -19.52 -1.33
C HIS A 131 16.16 -20.02 -2.74
N ALA A 132 16.88 -21.02 -3.24
CA ALA A 132 16.67 -21.54 -4.60
C ALA A 132 15.23 -22.01 -4.87
N ALA A 133 14.58 -22.61 -3.85
CA ALA A 133 13.19 -23.07 -3.94
C ALA A 133 12.13 -21.99 -3.62
N ALA A 134 12.51 -20.73 -3.34
CA ALA A 134 11.56 -19.70 -2.91
C ALA A 134 10.53 -19.36 -4.00
N ARG A 135 10.96 -19.35 -5.27
CA ARG A 135 10.09 -19.11 -6.43
C ARG A 135 9.08 -20.23 -6.62
N GLU A 136 9.54 -21.47 -6.62
CA GLU A 136 8.69 -22.66 -6.74
C GLU A 136 7.65 -22.72 -5.61
N TYR A 137 8.08 -22.43 -4.37
CA TYR A 137 7.19 -22.33 -3.22
C TYR A 137 6.10 -21.27 -3.42
N LEU A 138 6.49 -20.05 -3.82
CA LEU A 138 5.53 -18.96 -4.01
C LEU A 138 4.55 -19.28 -5.15
N ARG A 139 5.03 -19.88 -6.25
CA ARG A 139 4.18 -20.33 -7.35
C ARG A 139 3.11 -21.31 -6.87
N ALA A 140 3.48 -22.27 -6.02
CA ALA A 140 2.54 -23.22 -5.44
C ALA A 140 1.53 -22.54 -4.51
N GLU A 141 1.96 -21.60 -3.67
CA GLU A 141 1.04 -20.82 -2.80
C GLU A 141 0.09 -19.93 -3.60
N PHE A 142 0.54 -19.31 -4.70
CA PHE A 142 -0.32 -18.55 -5.60
C PHE A 142 -1.34 -19.45 -6.31
N GLY A 143 -0.92 -20.62 -6.79
CA GLY A 143 -1.85 -21.61 -7.35
C GLY A 143 -2.90 -22.06 -6.33
N ARG A 144 -2.51 -22.27 -5.08
CA ARG A 144 -3.41 -22.63 -3.98
C ARG A 144 -4.40 -21.50 -3.65
N LEU A 145 -3.93 -20.25 -3.62
CA LEU A 145 -4.79 -19.06 -3.43
C LEU A 145 -5.80 -18.94 -4.57
N PHE A 146 -5.37 -19.18 -5.82
CA PHE A 146 -6.25 -19.11 -6.98
C PHE A 146 -7.37 -20.16 -6.92
N GLN A 147 -7.02 -21.40 -6.54
CA GLN A 147 -8.00 -22.46 -6.32
C GLN A 147 -8.99 -22.12 -5.19
N TRP A 148 -8.50 -21.60 -4.07
CA TRP A 148 -9.36 -21.19 -2.96
C TRP A 148 -10.33 -20.08 -3.38
N ALA A 149 -9.84 -19.06 -4.10
CA ALA A 149 -10.67 -17.96 -4.58
C ALA A 149 -11.73 -18.46 -5.59
N GLY A 150 -11.35 -19.33 -6.53
CA GLY A 150 -12.29 -19.93 -7.49
C GLY A 150 -13.36 -20.80 -6.83
N GLN A 151 -13.02 -21.54 -5.76
CA GLN A 151 -14.00 -22.28 -4.96
C GLN A 151 -15.00 -21.36 -4.24
N LEU A 152 -14.52 -20.21 -3.74
CA LEU A 152 -15.35 -19.24 -3.05
C LEU A 152 -16.33 -18.53 -3.99
N THR A 153 -15.89 -18.20 -5.21
CA THR A 153 -16.72 -17.55 -6.22
C THR A 153 -17.58 -18.53 -7.01
N GLY A 154 -17.21 -19.81 -7.02
CA GLY A 154 -17.81 -20.82 -7.90
C GLY A 154 -17.33 -20.72 -9.35
N LEU A 155 -16.35 -19.86 -9.64
CA LEU A 155 -15.78 -19.69 -10.98
C LEU A 155 -14.58 -20.63 -11.17
N GLN A 156 -14.63 -21.44 -12.22
CA GLN A 156 -13.46 -22.22 -12.68
C GLN A 156 -12.64 -21.39 -13.67
N ALA A 157 -11.93 -20.39 -13.15
CA ALA A 157 -11.00 -19.59 -13.93
C ALA A 157 -9.71 -20.36 -14.24
N GLY A 158 -9.18 -20.17 -15.44
CA GLY A 158 -7.95 -20.78 -15.92
C GLY A 158 -6.83 -19.76 -16.11
N SER A 159 -5.82 -20.16 -16.90
CA SER A 159 -4.67 -19.32 -17.20
C SER A 159 -5.02 -18.10 -18.05
N GLU A 160 -6.07 -18.16 -18.87
CA GLU A 160 -6.46 -17.05 -19.77
C GLU A 160 -7.09 -15.89 -18.99
N GLU A 161 -7.96 -16.19 -18.02
CA GLU A 161 -8.54 -15.21 -17.11
C GLU A 161 -7.45 -14.57 -16.24
N LEU A 162 -6.50 -15.37 -15.74
CA LEU A 162 -5.39 -14.86 -14.95
C LEU A 162 -4.48 -13.95 -15.80
N ALA A 163 -4.14 -14.35 -17.03
CA ALA A 163 -3.36 -13.50 -17.93
C ALA A 163 -4.08 -12.19 -18.28
N SER A 164 -5.40 -12.22 -18.46
CA SER A 164 -6.21 -11.03 -18.71
C SER A 164 -6.22 -10.09 -17.49
N SER A 165 -6.36 -10.66 -16.30
CA SER A 165 -6.26 -9.94 -15.02
C SER A 165 -4.88 -9.30 -14.84
N VAL A 166 -3.80 -10.03 -15.10
CA VAL A 166 -2.42 -9.50 -15.06
C VAL A 166 -2.26 -8.29 -15.97
N LYS A 167 -2.71 -8.38 -17.23
CA LYS A 167 -2.65 -7.26 -18.19
C LYS A 167 -3.44 -6.04 -17.72
N LEU A 168 -4.62 -6.23 -17.13
CA LEU A 168 -5.42 -5.14 -16.58
C LEU A 168 -4.70 -4.41 -15.44
N TYR A 169 -4.13 -5.17 -14.50
CA TYR A 169 -3.42 -4.59 -13.36
C TYR A 169 -2.09 -3.95 -13.76
N ASP A 170 -1.35 -4.51 -14.73
CA ASP A 170 -0.18 -3.86 -15.33
C ASP A 170 -0.55 -2.53 -15.98
N LYS A 171 -1.64 -2.47 -16.76
CA LYS A 171 -2.15 -1.22 -17.34
C LYS A 171 -2.47 -0.19 -16.26
N SER A 172 -3.12 -0.61 -15.16
CA SER A 172 -3.40 0.27 -14.03
C SER A 172 -2.14 0.79 -13.37
N ARG A 173 -1.17 -0.08 -13.06
CA ARG A 173 0.12 0.32 -12.47
C ARG A 173 0.87 1.28 -13.38
N ALA A 174 0.91 1.03 -14.69
CA ALA A 174 1.54 1.94 -15.65
C ALA A 174 0.90 3.34 -15.63
N ARG A 175 -0.44 3.41 -15.56
CA ARG A 175 -1.16 4.69 -15.48
C ARG A 175 -0.91 5.41 -14.14
N LEU A 176 -0.86 4.68 -13.03
CA LEU A 176 -0.52 5.21 -11.71
C LEU A 176 0.93 5.69 -11.64
N ARG A 177 1.88 4.96 -12.26
CA ARG A 177 3.28 5.41 -12.38
C ARG A 177 3.37 6.70 -13.19
N HIS A 178 2.57 6.84 -14.25
CA HIS A 178 2.50 8.09 -14.99
C HIS A 178 1.98 9.25 -14.14
N ALA A 179 0.97 9.04 -13.28
CA ALA A 179 0.53 10.04 -12.31
C ALA A 179 1.65 10.42 -11.31
N TYR A 180 2.43 9.44 -10.87
CA TYR A 180 3.59 9.69 -10.00
C TYR A 180 4.68 10.53 -10.70
N LEU A 181 4.95 10.28 -11.99
CA LEU A 181 5.85 11.13 -12.78
C LEU A 181 5.30 12.56 -12.92
N LYS A 182 4.00 12.70 -13.17
CA LYS A 182 3.34 14.02 -13.21
C LYS A 182 3.45 14.75 -11.87
N HIS A 183 3.43 14.05 -10.73
CA HIS A 183 3.71 14.65 -9.43
C HIS A 183 5.11 15.23 -9.34
N GLN A 184 6.12 14.51 -9.83
CA GLN A 184 7.50 15.03 -9.83
C GLN A 184 7.67 16.24 -10.77
N GLU A 185 6.95 16.28 -11.89
CA GLU A 185 7.03 17.36 -12.88
C GLU A 185 6.17 18.59 -12.52
N GLN A 186 4.97 18.37 -11.98
CA GLN A 186 3.95 19.39 -11.71
C GLN A 186 3.28 19.18 -10.34
N PRO A 187 4.04 19.26 -9.23
CA PRO A 187 3.57 18.89 -7.89
C PRO A 187 2.48 19.81 -7.31
N SER A 188 2.19 20.95 -7.95
CA SER A 188 1.06 21.82 -7.56
C SER A 188 -0.28 21.33 -8.12
N LEU A 189 -0.27 20.70 -9.30
CA LEU A 189 -1.47 20.09 -9.90
C LEU A 189 -1.59 18.62 -9.47
N TRP A 190 -0.49 17.88 -9.55
CA TRP A 190 -0.41 16.47 -9.17
C TRP A 190 0.23 16.40 -7.79
N THR A 191 -0.50 16.84 -6.76
CA THR A 191 -0.01 16.82 -5.37
C THR A 191 0.26 15.39 -4.89
N ALA A 192 1.10 15.23 -3.86
CA ALA A 192 1.36 13.93 -3.25
C ALA A 192 0.04 13.32 -2.73
N GLU A 193 -0.84 14.15 -2.15
CA GLU A 193 -2.19 13.74 -1.73
C GLU A 193 -3.01 13.18 -2.88
N ARG A 194 -3.04 13.86 -4.05
CA ARG A 194 -3.79 13.39 -5.22
C ARG A 194 -3.26 12.07 -5.76
N VAL A 195 -1.94 11.92 -5.87
CA VAL A 195 -1.36 10.65 -6.33
C VAL A 195 -1.60 9.53 -5.32
N GLY A 196 -1.45 9.81 -4.02
CA GLY A 196 -1.78 8.85 -2.96
C GLY A 196 -3.26 8.46 -2.97
N LEU A 197 -4.16 9.40 -3.24
CA LEU A 197 -5.59 9.14 -3.43
C LEU A 197 -5.81 8.15 -4.58
N LEU A 198 -5.22 8.39 -5.77
CA LEU A 198 -5.34 7.49 -6.91
C LEU A 198 -4.86 6.07 -6.59
N ILE A 199 -3.71 5.94 -5.92
CA ILE A 199 -3.16 4.61 -5.57
C ILE A 199 -4.06 3.92 -4.53
N ALA A 200 -4.48 4.65 -3.50
CA ALA A 200 -5.31 4.11 -2.43
C ALA A 200 -6.72 3.71 -2.90
N SER A 201 -7.34 4.49 -3.79
CA SER A 201 -8.66 4.17 -4.37
C SER A 201 -8.59 2.98 -5.31
N ALA A 202 -7.48 2.80 -6.04
CA ALA A 202 -7.33 1.67 -6.96
C ALA A 202 -7.38 0.32 -6.22
N LEU A 203 -6.92 0.28 -4.97
CA LEU A 203 -6.96 -0.90 -4.09
C LEU A 203 -8.36 -1.21 -3.52
N ARG A 204 -9.37 -0.38 -3.79
CA ARG A 204 -10.71 -0.46 -3.18
C ARG A 204 -11.85 -0.32 -4.18
N ALA A 205 -11.53 -0.17 -5.46
CA ALA A 205 -12.48 -0.02 -6.54
C ALA A 205 -12.25 -1.10 -7.61
N PRO A 206 -13.27 -1.43 -8.41
CA PRO A 206 -13.09 -2.22 -9.62
C PRO A 206 -12.02 -1.58 -10.50
N ARG A 207 -11.06 -2.39 -10.96
CA ARG A 207 -9.84 -1.90 -11.59
C ARG A 207 -10.12 -1.27 -12.96
N GLU A 208 -11.13 -1.77 -13.65
CA GLU A 208 -11.68 -1.26 -14.91
C GLU A 208 -12.29 0.13 -14.73
N ASP A 209 -13.18 0.28 -13.74
CA ASP A 209 -13.82 1.56 -13.44
C ASP A 209 -12.77 2.61 -13.08
N HIS A 210 -11.81 2.23 -12.23
CA HIS A 210 -10.72 3.11 -11.82
C HIS A 210 -9.91 3.61 -13.04
N LEU A 211 -9.57 2.72 -13.97
CA LEU A 211 -8.89 3.09 -15.21
C LEU A 211 -9.73 4.05 -16.07
N ALA A 212 -11.03 3.80 -16.19
CA ALA A 212 -11.93 4.68 -16.95
C ALA A 212 -12.04 6.08 -16.30
N TRP A 213 -12.10 6.18 -14.97
CA TRP A 213 -12.10 7.47 -14.27
C TRP A 213 -10.80 8.24 -14.53
N MET A 214 -9.66 7.54 -14.56
CA MET A 214 -8.36 8.17 -14.82
C MET A 214 -8.31 8.86 -16.18
N ASP A 215 -9.10 8.46 -17.18
CA ASP A 215 -9.13 9.13 -18.49
C ASP A 215 -9.73 10.53 -18.45
N SER A 216 -10.47 10.87 -17.39
CA SER A 216 -11.03 12.21 -17.18
C SER A 216 -10.07 13.16 -16.46
N LEU A 217 -8.92 12.66 -15.99
CA LEU A 217 -7.95 13.48 -15.26
C LEU A 217 -7.23 14.48 -16.18
N PRO A 218 -6.76 15.61 -15.62
CA PRO A 218 -6.13 16.70 -16.38
C PRO A 218 -4.68 16.37 -16.80
N TRP A 219 -4.47 15.32 -17.59
CA TRP A 219 -3.14 14.84 -18.00
C TRP A 219 -2.32 15.86 -18.80
N ASP A 220 -3.00 16.65 -19.64
CA ASP A 220 -2.40 17.61 -20.55
C ASP A 220 -2.38 19.03 -20.01
N GLU A 221 -3.01 19.27 -18.86
CA GLU A 221 -2.94 20.57 -18.20
C GLU A 221 -1.51 20.84 -17.72
N LYS A 222 -1.11 22.10 -17.86
CA LYS A 222 0.17 22.60 -17.41
C LYS A 222 -0.04 23.75 -16.47
N THR A 223 0.53 23.68 -15.29
CA THR A 223 0.67 24.84 -14.41
C THR A 223 1.84 25.69 -14.89
N SER A 224 1.74 27.02 -14.77
CA SER A 224 2.86 27.94 -14.99
C SER A 224 4.00 27.73 -13.99
N ASP A 225 3.66 27.11 -12.86
CA ASP A 225 4.59 26.76 -11.81
C ASP A 225 5.13 25.36 -12.14
N GLY A 226 6.44 25.28 -12.45
CA GLY A 226 7.16 24.01 -12.40
C GLY A 226 7.23 23.47 -10.96
N PRO A 227 8.14 22.53 -10.63
CA PRO A 227 8.24 22.02 -9.27
C PRO A 227 8.55 23.09 -8.21
N GLY A 228 9.03 24.27 -8.62
CA GLY A 228 9.34 25.38 -7.72
C GLY A 228 10.51 25.05 -6.77
N ALA A 229 10.70 25.88 -5.75
CA ALA A 229 11.63 25.60 -4.65
C ALA A 229 10.96 24.66 -3.64
N ARG A 230 10.73 23.40 -4.02
CA ARG A 230 10.26 22.34 -3.12
C ARG A 230 11.44 21.51 -2.60
N ILE A 231 11.26 20.95 -1.41
CA ILE A 231 12.25 20.15 -0.71
C ILE A 231 12.10 18.67 -1.09
N PRO A 232 13.02 18.06 -1.85
CA PRO A 232 12.94 16.66 -2.26
C PRO A 232 13.10 15.72 -1.04
N VAL A 233 12.10 14.89 -0.77
CA VAL A 233 12.13 13.92 0.34
C VAL A 233 11.90 12.50 -0.15
N TYR A 234 12.58 11.55 0.50
CA TYR A 234 12.34 10.13 0.37
C TYR A 234 11.48 9.65 1.54
N VAL A 235 10.39 8.93 1.30
CA VAL A 235 9.54 8.41 2.39
C VAL A 235 9.64 6.89 2.48
N ARG A 236 9.95 6.36 3.66
CA ARG A 236 9.93 4.93 3.93
C ARG A 236 8.94 4.61 5.03
N GLY A 237 8.07 3.62 4.84
CA GLY A 237 7.12 3.22 5.88
C GLY A 237 6.21 2.08 5.47
N LYS A 238 5.15 1.86 6.25
CA LYS A 238 4.14 0.82 5.96
C LYS A 238 3.03 1.32 5.04
N VAL A 239 2.37 2.39 5.47
CA VAL A 239 1.31 3.12 4.77
C VAL A 239 1.47 4.61 5.05
N TRP A 240 0.68 5.43 4.38
CA TRP A 240 0.53 6.86 4.68
C TRP A 240 -0.28 7.08 5.97
N ASP A 241 0.39 6.94 7.11
CA ASP A 241 -0.15 7.18 8.46
C ASP A 241 0.67 8.29 9.15
N PRO A 242 0.06 9.24 9.89
CA PRO A 242 -1.38 9.41 10.10
C PRO A 242 -2.14 9.82 8.83
N PRO A 243 -3.47 9.65 8.77
CA PRO A 243 -4.30 10.21 7.70
C PRO A 243 -4.02 11.69 7.48
N GLY A 244 -3.92 12.11 6.21
CA GLY A 244 -3.59 13.49 5.84
C GLY A 244 -2.09 13.81 5.79
N ILE A 245 -1.20 12.85 6.08
CA ILE A 245 0.26 13.05 6.01
C ILE A 245 0.73 13.55 4.64
N LEU A 246 0.14 13.09 3.54
CA LEU A 246 0.52 13.53 2.19
C LEU A 246 0.17 15.01 1.94
N ASN A 247 -1.03 15.43 2.32
CA ASN A 247 -1.43 16.85 2.28
C ASN A 247 -0.52 17.72 3.17
N LEU A 248 -0.12 17.19 4.33
CA LEU A 248 0.81 17.88 5.20
C LEU A 248 2.17 18.09 4.51
N LEU A 249 2.74 17.06 3.88
CA LEU A 249 3.97 17.17 3.09
C LEU A 249 3.83 18.20 1.95
N ASP A 250 2.72 18.15 1.20
CA ASP A 250 2.42 19.12 0.15
C ASP A 250 2.38 20.57 0.69
N SER A 251 1.67 20.78 1.82
CA SER A 251 1.52 22.10 2.44
C SER A 251 2.83 22.68 3.00
N LEU A 252 3.80 21.81 3.31
CA LEU A 252 5.12 22.18 3.81
C LEU A 252 6.16 22.31 2.68
N GLY A 253 5.72 22.28 1.42
CA GLY A 253 6.61 22.41 0.27
C GLY A 253 7.55 21.22 0.09
N MET A 254 7.23 20.06 0.67
CA MET A 254 8.01 18.84 0.48
C MET A 254 7.55 18.11 -0.79
N LEU A 255 8.50 17.72 -1.62
CA LEU A 255 8.27 16.94 -2.84
C LEU A 255 8.64 15.48 -2.60
N VAL A 256 7.68 14.56 -2.67
CA VAL A 256 7.95 13.13 -2.49
C VAL A 256 8.57 12.57 -3.78
N VAL A 257 9.90 12.62 -3.86
CA VAL A 257 10.62 12.12 -5.05
C VAL A 257 10.64 10.61 -5.14
N ARG A 258 10.52 9.91 -4.00
CA ARG A 258 10.40 8.46 -3.96
C ARG A 258 9.77 8.01 -2.65
N ASP A 259 9.05 6.89 -2.69
CA ASP A 259 8.59 6.21 -1.49
C ASP A 259 8.75 4.67 -1.55
N GLU A 260 8.91 4.07 -0.37
CA GLU A 260 8.82 2.62 -0.14
C GLU A 260 7.54 2.26 0.63
N ILE A 261 6.41 2.89 0.30
CA ILE A 261 5.10 2.69 0.95
C ILE A 261 4.25 1.71 0.14
N VAL A 262 3.55 0.79 0.81
CA VAL A 262 2.74 -0.24 0.13
C VAL A 262 1.62 0.38 -0.72
N THR A 263 1.01 1.44 -0.21
CA THR A 263 0.01 2.27 -0.91
C THR A 263 0.64 3.50 -1.59
N GLY A 264 1.92 3.40 -1.96
CA GLY A 264 2.67 4.39 -2.73
C GLY A 264 3.42 3.74 -3.89
N PHE A 265 4.56 4.32 -4.28
CA PHE A 265 5.33 3.92 -5.46
C PHE A 265 5.77 2.45 -5.41
N ARG A 266 6.15 1.92 -4.24
CA ARG A 266 6.52 0.49 -4.08
C ARG A 266 5.45 -0.45 -4.65
N GLY A 267 4.17 -0.15 -4.43
CA GLY A 267 3.07 -1.00 -4.87
C GLY A 267 2.88 -1.02 -6.39
N ILE A 268 3.31 0.04 -7.08
CA ILE A 268 3.10 0.24 -8.52
C ILE A 268 4.40 0.15 -9.33
N GLU A 269 5.56 0.02 -8.71
CA GLU A 269 6.87 0.12 -9.37
C GLU A 269 7.05 -0.87 -10.51
N PHE A 270 6.71 -2.14 -10.26
CA PHE A 270 6.92 -3.23 -11.20
C PHE A 270 5.60 -3.79 -11.73
N ASP A 271 5.60 -4.05 -13.03
CA ASP A 271 4.61 -4.89 -13.70
C ASP A 271 4.98 -6.36 -13.56
N ALA A 272 4.00 -7.24 -13.73
CA ALA A 272 4.25 -8.68 -13.78
C ALA A 272 4.73 -9.11 -15.17
N GLY A 273 4.22 -8.45 -16.21
CA GLY A 273 4.52 -8.78 -17.59
C GLY A 273 3.51 -9.76 -18.19
N SER A 274 3.47 -9.81 -19.52
CA SER A 274 2.47 -10.57 -20.26
C SER A 274 2.99 -11.86 -20.92
N ASP A 275 4.28 -12.16 -20.74
CA ASP A 275 4.95 -13.23 -21.46
C ASP A 275 5.08 -14.48 -20.58
N GLY A 276 4.68 -15.63 -21.13
CA GLY A 276 4.74 -16.91 -20.43
C GLY A 276 3.52 -17.22 -19.55
N ASP A 277 3.74 -18.03 -18.52
CA ASP A 277 2.70 -18.42 -17.56
C ASP A 277 2.43 -17.25 -16.59
N PRO A 278 1.16 -16.87 -16.38
CA PRO A 278 0.83 -15.69 -15.59
C PRO A 278 1.05 -15.87 -14.07
N LEU A 279 1.09 -17.10 -13.54
CA LEU A 279 1.53 -17.31 -12.16
C LEU A 279 3.03 -17.05 -12.02
N ASP A 280 3.82 -17.49 -13.00
CA ASP A 280 5.26 -17.23 -13.02
C ASP A 280 5.56 -15.73 -13.13
N ALA A 281 4.80 -14.99 -13.94
CA ALA A 281 4.88 -13.53 -14.03
C ALA A 281 4.61 -12.85 -12.67
N LEU A 282 3.57 -13.27 -11.94
CA LEU A 282 3.25 -12.74 -10.61
C LEU A 282 4.35 -13.08 -9.58
N VAL A 283 4.94 -14.28 -9.67
CA VAL A 283 6.09 -14.68 -8.84
C VAL A 283 7.27 -13.75 -9.10
N GLU A 284 7.68 -13.56 -10.36
CA GLU A 284 8.81 -12.68 -10.66
C GLU A 284 8.56 -11.22 -10.28
N ARG A 285 7.31 -10.73 -10.40
CA ARG A 285 6.94 -9.41 -9.86
C ARG A 285 7.20 -9.31 -8.36
N HIS A 286 6.79 -10.32 -7.60
CA HIS A 286 6.99 -10.34 -6.15
C HIS A 286 8.48 -10.31 -5.78
N PHE A 287 9.34 -11.03 -6.51
CA PHE A 287 10.79 -11.02 -6.30
C PHE A 287 11.49 -9.75 -6.82
N SER A 288 10.89 -9.05 -7.77
CA SER A 288 11.38 -7.75 -8.25
C SER A 288 11.01 -6.60 -7.32
N THR A 289 9.88 -6.72 -6.63
CA THR A 289 9.38 -5.71 -5.69
C THR A 289 10.29 -5.63 -4.47
N LEU A 290 10.61 -4.40 -4.04
CA LEU A 290 11.39 -4.17 -2.83
C LEU A 290 10.74 -4.91 -1.64
N PRO A 291 11.48 -5.78 -0.93
CA PRO A 291 10.90 -6.56 0.14
C PRO A 291 10.34 -5.67 1.24
N TYR A 292 9.16 -6.04 1.73
CA TYR A 292 8.56 -5.40 2.89
C TYR A 292 9.39 -5.70 4.17
N PRO A 293 9.29 -4.92 5.26
CA PRO A 293 9.91 -5.32 6.53
C PRO A 293 9.50 -6.72 7.00
N GLY A 294 10.45 -7.49 7.54
CA GLY A 294 10.21 -8.83 8.08
C GLY A 294 10.48 -9.99 7.10
N TYR A 295 11.03 -9.72 5.92
CA TYR A 295 11.67 -10.75 5.08
C TYR A 295 13.13 -10.92 5.50
N HIS A 296 13.65 -12.15 5.40
CA HIS A 296 15.04 -12.44 5.67
C HIS A 296 15.90 -12.01 4.49
N LEU A 297 16.57 -10.87 4.67
CA LEU A 297 17.55 -10.29 3.75
C LEU A 297 18.93 -10.29 4.42
N ASP A 298 19.98 -10.21 3.60
CA ASP A 298 21.29 -9.82 4.12
C ASP A 298 21.21 -8.36 4.61
N PRO A 299 21.44 -8.09 5.91
CA PRO A 299 21.27 -6.74 6.47
C PRO A 299 22.18 -5.71 5.80
N ASN A 300 23.42 -6.07 5.47
CA ASN A 300 24.36 -5.14 4.84
C ASN A 300 23.90 -4.80 3.43
N GLN A 301 23.48 -5.79 2.65
CA GLN A 301 22.98 -5.55 1.30
C GLN A 301 21.71 -4.70 1.30
N ALA A 302 20.78 -4.96 2.22
CA ALA A 302 19.55 -4.18 2.35
C ALA A 302 19.86 -2.70 2.63
N VAL A 303 20.76 -2.44 3.59
CA VAL A 303 21.18 -1.11 4.01
C VAL A 303 21.93 -0.37 2.91
N THR A 304 22.93 -1.00 2.28
CA THR A 304 23.69 -0.37 1.19
C THR A 304 22.78 -0.02 0.02
N GLY A 305 21.94 -0.96 -0.42
CA GLY A 305 21.00 -0.71 -1.50
C GLY A 305 19.99 0.40 -1.18
N PHE A 306 19.57 0.53 0.09
CA PHE A 306 18.69 1.63 0.52
C PHE A 306 19.37 3.00 0.36
N VAL A 307 20.60 3.16 0.85
CA VAL A 307 21.36 4.42 0.71
C VAL A 307 21.58 4.78 -0.76
N GLU A 308 21.88 3.79 -1.61
CA GLU A 308 22.01 3.98 -3.06
C GLU A 308 20.72 4.48 -3.70
N ARG A 309 19.57 3.88 -3.37
CA ARG A 309 18.25 4.32 -3.85
C ARG A 309 17.92 5.75 -3.41
N VAL A 310 18.22 6.12 -2.16
CA VAL A 310 18.00 7.47 -1.64
C VAL A 310 18.86 8.50 -2.38
N ARG A 311 20.13 8.19 -2.64
CA ARG A 311 21.01 9.07 -3.44
C ARG A 311 20.53 9.20 -4.88
N ALA A 312 20.15 8.08 -5.50
CA ALA A 312 19.68 8.05 -6.88
C ALA A 312 18.37 8.82 -7.08
N SER A 313 17.52 8.93 -6.04
CA SER A 313 16.28 9.71 -6.13
C SER A 313 16.48 11.22 -6.01
N GLY A 314 17.69 11.69 -5.68
CA GLY A 314 17.96 13.11 -5.44
C GLY A 314 17.28 13.69 -4.19
N ALA A 315 16.89 12.83 -3.23
CA ALA A 315 16.28 13.29 -1.99
C ALA A 315 17.31 14.04 -1.11
N GLN A 316 16.88 15.12 -0.48
CA GLN A 316 17.66 15.90 0.49
C GLN A 316 17.50 15.38 1.91
N GLY A 317 16.44 14.61 2.18
CA GLY A 317 16.21 13.98 3.46
C GLY A 317 15.30 12.77 3.36
N VAL A 318 15.33 11.93 4.39
CA VAL A 318 14.51 10.72 4.50
C VAL A 318 13.52 10.84 5.66
N ILE A 319 12.25 10.54 5.41
CA ILE A 319 11.20 10.48 6.44
C ILE A 319 10.81 9.01 6.63
N PHE A 320 10.97 8.49 7.83
CA PHE A 320 10.45 7.19 8.24
C PHE A 320 9.07 7.33 8.87
N LEU A 321 8.06 6.67 8.30
CA LEU A 321 6.73 6.51 8.87
C LEU A 321 6.65 5.13 9.51
N ASN A 322 6.94 5.06 10.81
CA ASN A 322 7.04 3.81 11.57
C ASN A 322 5.80 3.61 12.43
N PRO A 323 4.90 2.66 12.10
CA PRO A 323 3.76 2.38 12.94
C PRO A 323 4.20 1.87 14.30
N LYS A 324 3.61 2.43 15.35
CA LYS A 324 3.83 1.98 16.72
C LYS A 324 3.54 0.49 16.84
N PHE A 325 4.43 -0.21 17.54
CA PHE A 325 4.40 -1.67 17.72
C PHE A 325 4.51 -2.49 16.43
N CYS A 326 5.00 -1.91 15.34
CA CYS A 326 5.47 -2.68 14.20
C CYS A 326 6.91 -3.16 14.46
N GLU A 327 7.06 -4.34 15.04
CA GLU A 327 8.38 -4.90 15.39
C GLU A 327 9.29 -5.02 14.16
N ALA A 328 8.79 -5.54 13.04
CA ALA A 328 9.57 -5.69 11.82
C ALA A 328 10.18 -4.37 11.33
N ALA A 329 9.39 -3.28 11.29
CA ALA A 329 9.92 -1.96 10.96
C ALA A 329 10.85 -1.43 12.06
N GLY A 330 10.52 -1.67 13.33
CA GLY A 330 11.34 -1.26 14.47
C GLY A 330 12.72 -1.92 14.52
N PHE A 331 12.86 -3.16 14.03
CA PHE A 331 14.15 -3.84 13.90
C PHE A 331 15.00 -3.28 12.74
N ASP A 332 14.38 -2.96 11.60
CA ASP A 332 15.11 -2.51 10.41
C ASP A 332 15.52 -1.03 10.49
N THR A 333 14.69 -0.16 11.06
CA THR A 333 14.89 1.30 11.01
C THR A 333 16.20 1.79 11.66
N PRO A 334 16.67 1.26 12.80
CA PRO A 334 17.95 1.68 13.39
C PRO A 334 19.13 1.51 12.43
N ASP A 335 19.19 0.39 11.70
CA ASP A 335 20.28 0.10 10.77
C ASP A 335 20.24 1.03 9.54
N PHE A 336 19.04 1.24 8.98
CA PHE A 336 18.86 2.22 7.90
C PHE A 336 19.20 3.64 8.33
N ASN A 337 18.75 4.06 9.52
CA ASN A 337 19.01 5.40 10.03
C ASN A 337 20.50 5.63 10.31
N LYS A 338 21.18 4.63 10.88
CA LYS A 338 22.63 4.66 11.07
C LYS A 338 23.36 4.83 9.74
N ALA A 339 22.97 4.08 8.72
CA ALA A 339 23.62 4.17 7.40
C ALA A 339 23.38 5.51 6.71
N LEU A 340 22.20 6.11 6.86
CA LEU A 340 21.94 7.47 6.41
C LEU A 340 22.84 8.48 7.14
N THR A 341 23.01 8.32 8.46
CA THR A 341 23.88 9.16 9.28
C THR A 341 25.33 9.07 8.83
N ASP A 342 25.85 7.86 8.64
CA ASP A 342 27.20 7.60 8.13
C ASP A 342 27.38 8.16 6.70
N ALA A 343 26.31 8.15 5.91
CA ALA A 343 26.24 8.73 4.57
C ALA A 343 26.00 10.25 4.53
N LYS A 344 25.84 10.91 5.69
CA LYS A 344 25.51 12.34 5.85
C LYS A 344 24.20 12.75 5.17
N ILE A 345 23.21 11.85 5.18
CA ILE A 345 21.86 12.11 4.67
C ILE A 345 20.95 12.35 5.89
N PRO A 346 20.34 13.54 6.02
CA PRO A 346 19.41 13.83 7.10
C PRO A 346 18.19 12.90 7.10
N SER A 347 17.72 12.54 8.29
CA SER A 347 16.57 11.67 8.46
C SER A 347 15.69 12.07 9.64
N LEU A 348 14.39 11.80 9.51
CA LEU A 348 13.38 11.98 10.54
C LEU A 348 12.62 10.68 10.76
N ILE A 349 12.56 10.20 11.99
CA ILE A 349 11.74 9.03 12.36
C ILE A 349 10.46 9.51 13.04
N LEU A 350 9.32 9.31 12.38
CA LEU A 350 7.99 9.54 12.93
C LEU A 350 7.41 8.20 13.39
N GLU A 351 7.21 8.04 14.70
CA GLU A 351 6.36 6.96 15.21
C GLU A 351 4.89 7.35 14.97
N THR A 352 4.15 6.52 14.24
CA THR A 352 2.78 6.80 13.81
C THR A 352 1.80 5.90 14.58
N SER A 353 0.67 6.47 14.98
CA SER A 353 -0.39 5.72 15.66
C SER A 353 -1.68 6.51 15.66
N ALA A 354 -2.80 5.87 15.28
CA ALA A 354 -4.15 6.40 15.45
C ALA A 354 -4.53 6.72 16.91
N ARG A 355 -3.71 6.30 17.89
CA ARG A 355 -3.92 6.55 19.33
C ARG A 355 -2.95 7.57 19.93
N GLY A 356 -1.91 7.98 19.20
CA GLY A 356 -0.68 8.48 19.85
C GLY A 356 -0.20 9.86 19.45
N ALA A 357 -0.23 10.21 18.16
CA ALA A 357 0.33 11.48 17.69
C ALA A 357 -0.78 12.45 17.31
N SER A 358 -0.80 13.64 17.94
CA SER A 358 -1.61 14.75 17.43
C SER A 358 -1.07 15.17 16.05
N PRO A 359 -1.93 15.44 15.05
CA PRO A 359 -1.51 16.00 13.77
C PRO A 359 -0.58 17.22 13.91
N ASP A 360 -0.79 18.06 14.93
CA ASP A 360 0.04 19.24 15.19
C ASP A 360 1.48 18.89 15.57
N GLN A 361 1.67 17.80 16.33
CA GLN A 361 3.02 17.33 16.67
C GLN A 361 3.75 16.80 15.45
N VAL A 362 3.04 16.13 14.54
CA VAL A 362 3.62 15.63 13.29
C VAL A 362 4.01 16.81 12.40
N ARG A 363 3.13 17.82 12.28
CA ARG A 363 3.40 19.08 11.55
C ARG A 363 4.66 19.77 12.06
N LEU A 364 4.75 20.07 13.35
CA LEU A 364 5.91 20.75 13.94
C LEU A 364 7.23 20.03 13.66
N ARG A 365 7.23 18.69 13.72
CA ARG A 365 8.43 17.89 13.45
C ARG A 365 8.83 17.90 11.98
N LEU A 366 7.86 17.91 11.07
CA LEU A 366 8.11 18.03 9.64
C LEU A 366 8.57 19.44 9.26
N GLU A 367 7.97 20.48 9.83
CA GLU A 367 8.40 21.88 9.66
C GLU A 367 9.87 22.05 10.06
N ALA A 368 10.22 21.65 11.28
CA ALA A 368 11.60 21.71 11.77
C ALA A 368 12.57 20.86 10.91
N PHE A 369 12.12 19.70 10.41
CA PHE A 369 12.93 18.89 9.51
C PHE A 369 13.16 19.58 8.15
N GLY A 370 12.12 20.22 7.61
CA GLY A 370 12.19 21.01 6.38
C GLY A 370 13.16 22.19 6.50
N GLU A 371 13.08 22.96 7.58
CA GLU A 371 14.02 24.06 7.86
C GLU A 371 15.47 23.57 7.95
N MET A 372 15.68 22.44 8.63
CA MET A 372 17.00 21.82 8.79
C MET A 372 17.62 21.39 7.46
N ILE A 373 16.85 20.79 6.55
CA ILE A 373 17.38 20.30 5.27
C ILE A 373 17.50 21.39 4.21
N SER A 374 16.69 22.45 4.27
CA SER A 374 16.82 23.63 3.40
C SER A 374 18.00 24.52 3.76
N GLY A 375 18.59 24.35 4.96
CA GLY A 375 19.66 25.21 5.45
C GLY A 375 19.18 26.58 5.93
N ASP A 376 17.88 26.72 6.20
CA ASP A 376 17.24 27.94 6.70
C ASP A 376 17.30 28.04 8.25
N LEU A 377 18.16 27.24 8.89
CA LEU A 377 18.43 27.36 10.31
C LEU A 377 19.32 28.61 10.57
N PRO A 378 18.92 29.52 11.47
CA PRO A 378 19.69 30.73 11.78
C PRO A 378 21.07 30.47 12.40
#